data_AF-A0A6N9PZX6-F1
#
_entry.id   AF-A0A6N9PZX6-F1
#
_cell.length_a   1.000
_cell.length_b   1.000
_cell.length_c   1.000
_cell.angle_alpha   90.00
_cell.angle_beta   90.00
_cell.angle_gamma   90.00
#
_symmetry.space_group_name_H-M   'P 1'
#
loop_
_entity.id
_entity.type
_entity.pdbx_description
1 polymer ?
#
loop_
_entity_poly.entity_id
_entity_poly.type
_entity_poly.pdbx_seq_one_letter_code
_entity_poly.pdbx_strand_id
1 'polypeptide(L)'
;MKKRILIVCLALAIPTVTALASETVRLSVSEAVDEILEKDTSLEKFELNEVKLTSAANAFMGSFSDELEDLQEVQQEYAEHSTQWGVEYKAYSLLYNYLKLEETVKLQEENLEITEKDQNIVGMKYDEGLASKQDLIQAEMSVSNAKFSLESTKQSLKSLKYELNQMLDQDLKTTLNINELDEITRLKSSEYNAEKIADQMKLGHESLSYYRFVMDTYEEIIEESEDLTGYGSYAGLIGSLEAEVSALQEAIDNYPYDDPVNPTPEETEAVDELKTQKSAKENEISYYQNLANNDRRKAEDDIQEYYEQEKDKAQLDLFDQMDLLELKAYQFADEFEVSHLKLNTLEDNVKKQEELYKMMQLRFDEGFITATDLEKSRVGVLNAKVELLNAEIDYALLKEEFELFKEGFLP
;
A
#
# COMPACT_ATOMS: atom_id res chain seq x y z
N MET A 1 -19.94 -45.59 4.39
CA MET A 1 -19.47 -46.64 3.45
C MET A 1 -18.88 -45.97 2.21
N LYS A 2 -17.56 -45.95 2.06
CA LYS A 2 -16.85 -45.86 0.77
C LYS A 2 -15.44 -46.44 1.01
N LYS A 3 -15.03 -47.33 0.10
CA LYS A 3 -14.01 -48.37 0.28
C LYS A 3 -12.58 -47.81 0.22
N ARG A 4 -11.74 -48.21 1.18
CA ARG A 4 -10.28 -48.15 1.06
C ARG A 4 -9.82 -49.28 0.13
N ILE A 5 -9.16 -48.94 -0.97
CA ILE A 5 -8.43 -49.91 -1.80
C ILE A 5 -6.95 -49.69 -1.51
N LEU A 6 -6.37 -50.69 -0.84
CA LEU A 6 -4.94 -50.84 -0.61
C LEU A 6 -4.34 -51.53 -1.85
N ILE A 7 -3.42 -50.87 -2.56
CA ILE A 7 -2.56 -51.53 -3.54
C ILE A 7 -1.11 -51.33 -3.09
N VAL A 8 -0.51 -52.45 -2.68
CA VAL A 8 0.91 -52.62 -2.40
C VAL A 8 1.62 -52.80 -3.74
N CYS A 9 2.63 -51.96 -4.03
CA CYS A 9 3.58 -52.22 -5.10
C CYS A 9 5.02 -51.95 -4.65
N LEU A 10 5.78 -53.07 -4.65
CA LEU A 10 7.21 -53.30 -4.66
C LEU A 10 8.18 -52.10 -4.71
N ALA A 11 9.13 -52.11 -3.76
CA ALA A 11 10.32 -51.27 -3.75
C ALA A 11 11.31 -51.67 -4.87
N LEU A 12 11.76 -50.69 -5.66
CA LEU A 12 13.03 -50.71 -6.38
C LEU A 12 13.75 -49.39 -6.07
N ALA A 13 14.85 -49.48 -5.34
CA ALA A 13 15.68 -48.35 -4.95
C ALA A 13 16.48 -47.82 -6.14
N ILE A 14 16.20 -46.57 -6.52
CA ILE A 14 17.06 -45.73 -7.36
C ILE A 14 17.33 -44.47 -6.53
N PRO A 15 18.57 -43.99 -6.39
CA PRO A 15 18.85 -42.79 -5.61
C PRO A 15 18.33 -41.57 -6.38
N THR A 16 17.07 -41.20 -6.12
CA THR A 16 16.48 -39.97 -6.64
C THR A 16 16.96 -38.83 -5.77
N VAL A 17 17.72 -37.93 -6.40
CA VAL A 17 17.87 -36.54 -5.96
C VAL A 17 16.48 -36.04 -5.60
N THR A 18 16.26 -35.74 -4.32
CA THR A 18 15.03 -35.09 -3.84
C THR A 18 15.04 -33.66 -4.34
N ALA A 19 14.55 -33.45 -5.56
CA ALA A 19 13.84 -32.23 -5.85
C ALA A 19 12.60 -32.23 -4.94
N LEU A 20 12.44 -31.21 -4.10
CA LEU A 20 11.18 -30.93 -3.44
C LEU A 20 10.16 -30.65 -4.55
N ALA A 21 9.43 -31.67 -4.97
CA ALA A 21 8.32 -31.51 -5.89
C ALA A 21 7.22 -30.79 -5.12
N SER A 22 6.85 -29.57 -5.54
CA SER A 22 5.63 -28.93 -5.03
C SER A 22 4.46 -29.88 -5.31
N GLU A 23 3.67 -30.15 -4.28
CA GLU A 23 2.56 -31.10 -4.38
C GLU A 23 1.53 -30.52 -5.36
N THR A 24 1.41 -31.13 -6.54
CA THR A 24 0.49 -30.63 -7.57
C THR A 24 -0.94 -30.97 -7.17
N VAL A 25 -1.68 -29.99 -6.64
CA VAL A 25 -3.11 -30.11 -6.36
C VAL A 25 -3.89 -30.02 -7.67
N ARG A 26 -4.84 -30.93 -7.90
CA ARG A 26 -5.73 -30.93 -9.06
C ARG A 26 -7.17 -30.79 -8.59
N LEU A 27 -7.74 -29.61 -8.78
CA LEU A 27 -9.14 -29.30 -8.48
C LEU A 27 -9.91 -29.06 -9.78
N SER A 28 -11.17 -29.50 -9.83
CA SER A 28 -12.12 -28.97 -10.80
C SER A 28 -12.49 -27.52 -10.46
N VAL A 29 -13.06 -26.79 -11.43
CA VAL A 29 -13.50 -25.40 -11.19
C VAL A 29 -14.49 -25.32 -10.03
N SER A 30 -15.41 -26.28 -9.90
CA SER A 30 -16.35 -26.32 -8.78
C SER A 30 -15.67 -26.60 -7.46
N GLU A 31 -14.74 -27.57 -7.39
CA GLU A 31 -13.99 -27.86 -6.16
C GLU A 31 -13.13 -26.66 -5.74
N ALA A 32 -12.52 -25.96 -6.69
CA ALA A 32 -11.76 -24.74 -6.41
C ALA A 32 -12.65 -23.59 -5.91
N VAL A 33 -13.84 -23.40 -6.49
CA VAL A 33 -14.80 -22.40 -6.01
C VAL A 33 -15.27 -22.74 -4.59
N ASP A 34 -15.61 -24.01 -4.34
CA ASP A 34 -16.03 -24.47 -3.01
C ASP A 34 -14.92 -24.25 -1.97
N GLU A 35 -13.65 -24.59 -2.29
CA GLU A 35 -12.51 -24.35 -1.40
C GLU A 35 -12.20 -22.86 -1.19
N ILE A 36 -12.38 -22.01 -2.20
CA ILE A 36 -12.21 -20.56 -2.07
C ILE A 36 -13.29 -20.01 -1.13
N LEU A 37 -14.56 -20.38 -1.34
CA LEU A 37 -15.67 -19.93 -0.50
C LEU A 37 -15.51 -20.41 0.95
N GLU A 38 -14.96 -21.59 1.18
CA GLU A 38 -14.71 -22.12 2.53
C GLU A 38 -13.60 -21.35 3.27
N LYS A 39 -12.64 -20.75 2.56
CA LYS A 39 -11.49 -20.03 3.13
C LYS A 39 -11.58 -18.50 2.98
N ASP A 40 -12.69 -18.00 2.47
CA ASP A 40 -12.87 -16.57 2.22
C ASP A 40 -13.11 -15.84 3.54
N THR A 41 -12.15 -15.03 3.96
CA THR A 41 -12.20 -14.23 5.19
C THR A 41 -13.29 -13.16 5.15
N SER A 42 -13.73 -12.71 3.97
CA SER A 42 -14.84 -11.76 3.86
C SER A 42 -16.17 -12.43 4.21
N LEU A 43 -16.36 -13.70 3.84
CA LEU A 43 -17.49 -14.50 4.29
C LEU A 43 -17.41 -14.79 5.79
N GLU A 44 -16.22 -15.10 6.32
CA GLU A 44 -16.03 -15.29 7.76
C GLU A 44 -16.39 -14.02 8.55
N LYS A 45 -15.92 -12.84 8.10
CA LYS A 45 -16.30 -11.54 8.67
C LYS A 45 -17.81 -11.29 8.62
N PHE A 46 -18.49 -11.73 7.56
CA PHE A 46 -19.94 -11.59 7.43
C PHE A 46 -20.73 -12.51 8.38
N GLU A 47 -20.20 -13.70 8.67
CA GLU A 47 -20.82 -14.65 9.60
C GLU A 47 -20.68 -14.22 11.07
N LEU A 48 -19.74 -13.32 11.39
CA LEU A 48 -19.68 -12.66 12.70
C LEU A 48 -20.92 -11.77 12.88
N ASN A 49 -21.91 -12.26 13.65
CA ASN A 49 -23.14 -11.52 13.96
C ASN A 49 -22.83 -10.12 14.50
N GLU A 50 -23.42 -9.06 13.95
CA GLU A 50 -23.18 -7.68 14.40
C GLU A 50 -23.63 -7.49 15.87
N VAL A 51 -22.68 -7.54 16.80
CA VAL A 51 -22.90 -7.20 18.21
C VAL A 51 -22.94 -5.67 18.29
N LYS A 52 -23.93 -5.13 19.00
CA LYS A 52 -24.08 -3.69 19.19
C LYS A 52 -23.99 -3.37 20.65
N LEU A 53 -23.14 -2.41 20.98
CA LEU A 53 -23.08 -1.83 22.32
C LEU A 53 -24.46 -1.35 22.75
N THR A 54 -24.92 -1.80 23.92
CA THR A 54 -26.18 -1.35 24.49
C THR A 54 -26.08 0.10 24.96
N SER A 55 -27.20 0.72 25.32
CA SER A 55 -27.19 2.04 25.94
C SER A 55 -26.43 2.07 27.27
N ALA A 56 -26.37 0.94 27.98
CA ALA A 56 -25.60 0.81 29.21
C ALA A 56 -24.09 0.81 28.90
N ALA A 57 -23.65 -0.03 27.97
CA ALA A 57 -22.27 -0.08 27.49
C ALA A 57 -21.75 1.28 26.96
N ASN A 58 -22.55 1.95 26.13
CA ASN A 58 -22.22 3.27 25.60
C ASN A 58 -21.96 4.33 26.70
N ALA A 59 -22.60 4.19 27.87
CA ALA A 59 -22.40 5.12 28.97
C ALA A 59 -21.03 4.97 29.66
N PHE A 60 -20.31 3.88 29.40
CA PHE A 60 -18.97 3.60 29.94
C PHE A 60 -17.86 3.72 28.88
N MET A 61 -18.16 4.01 27.61
CA MET A 61 -17.14 4.18 26.56
C MET A 61 -16.14 5.31 26.83
N GLY A 62 -16.52 6.30 27.63
CA GLY A 62 -15.58 7.34 28.06
C GLY A 62 -14.45 6.83 28.97
N SER A 63 -14.54 5.60 29.49
CA SER A 63 -13.45 4.95 30.22
C SER A 63 -12.31 4.51 29.32
N PHE A 64 -12.57 4.35 28.01
CA PHE A 64 -11.59 3.90 27.03
C PHE A 64 -11.17 5.03 26.07
N SER A 65 -11.25 6.28 26.54
CA SER A 65 -11.00 7.44 25.66
C SER A 65 -9.59 7.45 25.13
N ASP A 66 -8.64 7.02 25.95
CA ASP A 66 -7.21 7.10 25.66
C ASP A 66 -6.84 6.03 24.62
N GLU A 67 -7.33 4.80 24.79
CA GLU A 67 -7.21 3.68 23.84
C GLU A 67 -7.84 4.03 22.49
N LEU A 68 -9.04 4.62 22.51
CA LEU A 68 -9.75 5.03 21.29
C LEU A 68 -9.10 6.22 20.60
N GLU A 69 -8.44 7.11 21.35
CA GLU A 69 -7.64 8.21 20.80
C GLU A 69 -6.37 7.65 20.15
N ASP A 70 -5.65 6.76 20.82
CA ASP A 70 -4.45 6.10 20.29
C ASP A 70 -4.74 5.34 18.99
N LEU A 71 -5.88 4.64 18.89
CA LEU A 71 -6.32 3.98 17.65
C LEU A 71 -6.48 4.97 16.49
N GLN A 72 -7.04 6.15 16.76
CA GLN A 72 -7.22 7.18 15.74
C GLN A 72 -5.87 7.78 15.32
N GLU A 73 -4.97 8.00 16.28
CA GLU A 73 -3.62 8.49 16.00
C GLU A 73 -2.85 7.51 15.11
N VAL A 74 -2.79 6.23 15.47
CA VAL A 74 -2.08 5.21 14.69
C VAL A 74 -2.72 5.01 13.31
N GLN A 75 -4.06 5.09 13.20
CA GLN A 75 -4.74 5.07 11.90
C GLN A 75 -4.30 6.25 11.01
N GLN A 76 -4.20 7.44 11.59
CA GLN A 76 -3.76 8.63 10.88
C GLN A 76 -2.29 8.51 10.47
N GLU A 77 -1.40 8.09 11.37
CA GLU A 77 0.02 7.88 11.08
C GLU A 77 0.21 6.87 9.94
N TYR A 78 -0.53 5.77 9.95
CA TYR A 78 -0.49 4.78 8.86
C TYR A 78 -0.94 5.38 7.52
N ALA A 79 -2.02 6.17 7.51
CA ALA A 79 -2.50 6.85 6.31
C ALA A 79 -1.49 7.91 5.80
N GLU A 80 -0.81 8.60 6.70
CA GLU A 80 0.26 9.55 6.38
C GLU A 80 1.47 8.85 5.77
N HIS A 81 1.97 7.75 6.35
CA HIS A 81 3.07 6.96 5.79
C HIS A 81 2.71 6.39 4.40
N SER A 82 1.50 5.82 4.25
CA SER A 82 1.01 5.33 2.96
C SER A 82 1.02 6.44 1.89
N THR A 83 0.60 7.65 2.28
CA THR A 83 0.63 8.82 1.39
C THR A 83 2.07 9.22 1.04
N GLN A 84 2.98 9.24 2.02
CA GLN A 84 4.39 9.60 1.82
C GLN A 84 5.07 8.64 0.83
N TRP A 85 4.94 7.33 1.04
CA TRP A 85 5.49 6.34 0.11
C TRP A 85 4.90 6.45 -1.29
N GLY A 86 3.59 6.69 -1.41
CA GLY A 86 2.94 6.91 -2.71
C GLY A 86 3.48 8.15 -3.44
N VAL A 87 3.79 9.22 -2.70
CA VAL A 87 4.45 10.41 -3.25
C VAL A 87 5.89 10.11 -3.66
N GLU A 88 6.63 9.35 -2.85
CA GLU A 88 8.01 8.95 -3.12
C GLU A 88 8.12 8.08 -4.37
N TYR A 89 7.31 7.02 -4.49
CA TYR A 89 7.25 6.19 -5.69
C TYR A 89 6.92 7.01 -6.94
N LYS A 90 5.95 7.93 -6.83
CA LYS A 90 5.59 8.83 -7.94
C LYS A 90 6.76 9.73 -8.34
N ALA A 91 7.54 10.23 -7.38
CA ALA A 91 8.72 11.03 -7.64
C ALA A 91 9.78 10.21 -8.40
N TYR A 92 10.08 8.99 -7.95
CA TYR A 92 10.96 8.06 -8.66
C TYR A 92 10.48 7.81 -10.08
N SER A 93 9.22 7.42 -10.27
CA SER A 93 8.62 7.15 -11.59
C SER A 93 8.77 8.35 -12.53
N LEU A 94 8.52 9.57 -12.04
CA LEU A 94 8.65 10.78 -12.85
C LEU A 94 10.11 11.06 -13.24
N LEU A 95 11.05 10.89 -12.31
CA LEU A 95 12.48 11.06 -12.55
C LEU A 95 13.02 10.04 -13.55
N TYR A 96 12.67 8.76 -13.41
CA TYR A 96 13.05 7.71 -14.36
C TYR A 96 12.47 7.97 -15.75
N ASN A 97 11.22 8.46 -15.83
CA ASN A 97 10.63 8.87 -17.11
C ASN A 97 11.37 10.07 -17.74
N TYR A 98 11.90 10.99 -16.93
CA TYR A 98 12.72 12.10 -17.41
C TYR A 98 14.05 11.61 -17.99
N LEU A 99 14.76 10.76 -17.23
CA LEU A 99 16.03 10.20 -17.67
C LEU A 99 15.87 9.35 -18.94
N LYS A 100 14.77 8.57 -19.03
CA LYS A 100 14.37 7.85 -20.24
C LYS A 100 14.21 8.77 -21.45
N LEU A 101 13.50 9.88 -21.31
CA LEU A 101 13.31 10.84 -22.41
C LEU A 101 14.62 11.53 -22.78
N GLU A 102 15.46 11.85 -21.80
CA GLU A 102 16.78 12.43 -22.02
C GLU A 102 17.68 11.49 -22.83
N GLU A 103 17.75 10.20 -22.46
CA GLU A 103 18.52 9.20 -23.19
C GLU A 103 17.90 8.91 -24.57
N THR A 104 16.57 8.94 -24.68
CA THR A 104 15.88 8.84 -25.98
C THR A 104 16.26 10.01 -26.89
N VAL A 105 16.42 11.23 -26.36
CA VAL A 105 16.93 12.37 -27.14
C VAL A 105 18.32 12.07 -27.68
N LYS A 106 19.24 11.54 -26.87
CA LYS A 106 20.60 11.16 -27.32
C LYS A 106 20.56 10.13 -28.46
N LEU A 107 19.70 9.10 -28.34
CA LEU A 107 19.51 8.10 -29.40
C LEU A 107 18.95 8.72 -30.70
N GLN A 108 18.03 9.69 -30.59
CA GLN A 108 17.48 10.40 -31.75
C GLN A 108 18.52 11.33 -32.39
N GLU A 109 19.43 11.91 -31.61
CA GLU A 109 20.58 12.69 -32.12
C GLU A 109 21.55 11.80 -32.89
N GLU A 110 21.92 10.64 -32.33
CA GLU A 110 22.75 9.63 -33.01
C GLU A 110 22.09 9.18 -34.34
N ASN A 111 20.79 8.86 -34.31
CA ASN A 111 20.06 8.46 -35.51
C ASN A 111 20.01 9.59 -36.56
N LEU A 112 19.87 10.85 -36.14
CA LEU A 112 19.92 11.98 -37.06
C LEU A 112 21.29 12.08 -37.74
N GLU A 113 22.38 11.98 -36.98
CA GLU A 113 23.75 11.99 -37.52
C GLU A 113 23.96 10.88 -38.55
N ILE A 114 23.54 9.65 -38.23
CA ILE A 114 23.63 8.50 -39.14
C ILE A 114 22.77 8.74 -40.39
N THR A 115 21.56 9.28 -40.23
CA THR A 115 20.65 9.54 -41.36
C THR A 115 21.20 10.61 -42.30
N GLU A 116 21.83 11.66 -41.78
CA GLU A 116 22.51 12.68 -42.57
C GLU A 116 23.72 12.10 -43.31
N LYS A 117 24.47 11.19 -42.68
CA LYS A 117 25.55 10.46 -43.35
C LYS A 117 25.04 9.57 -44.49
N ASP A 118 23.97 8.80 -44.26
CA ASP A 118 23.34 7.96 -45.29
C ASP A 118 22.87 8.81 -46.47
N GLN A 119 22.24 9.96 -46.21
CA GLN A 119 21.78 10.89 -47.24
C GLN A 119 22.94 11.48 -48.06
N ASN A 120 24.06 11.81 -47.42
CA ASN A 120 25.26 12.24 -48.14
C ASN A 120 25.81 11.16 -49.08
N ILE A 121 25.83 9.89 -48.63
CA ILE A 121 26.29 8.76 -49.47
C ILE A 121 25.35 8.56 -50.67
N VAL A 122 24.03 8.60 -50.44
CA VAL A 122 23.03 8.50 -51.50
C VAL A 122 23.17 9.66 -52.49
N GLY A 123 23.44 10.88 -52.01
CA GLY A 123 23.70 12.06 -52.84
C GLY A 123 24.91 11.90 -53.74
N MET A 124 26.05 11.46 -53.19
CA MET A 124 27.25 11.19 -54.00
C MET A 124 26.98 10.13 -55.06
N LYS A 125 26.31 9.03 -54.71
CA LYS A 125 25.93 7.97 -55.66
C LYS A 125 24.97 8.49 -56.74
N TYR A 126 24.05 9.40 -56.41
CA TYR A 126 23.16 10.02 -57.39
C TYR A 126 23.95 10.91 -58.38
N ASP A 127 24.88 11.72 -57.89
CA ASP A 127 25.73 12.58 -58.73
C ASP A 127 26.62 11.77 -59.68
N GLU A 128 27.04 10.58 -59.27
CA GLU A 128 27.76 9.60 -60.10
C GLU A 128 26.85 8.78 -61.03
N GLY A 129 25.54 8.96 -60.96
CA GLY A 129 24.55 8.20 -61.75
C GLY A 129 24.34 6.75 -61.29
N LEU A 130 24.79 6.41 -60.07
CA LEU A 130 24.69 5.09 -59.44
C LEU A 130 23.45 4.93 -58.56
N ALA A 131 22.76 6.02 -58.22
CA ALA A 131 21.48 6.01 -57.49
C ALA A 131 20.39 6.80 -58.25
N SER A 132 19.12 6.48 -57.99
CA SER A 132 18.00 7.17 -58.64
C SER A 132 17.63 8.48 -57.93
N LYS A 133 16.93 9.38 -58.62
CA LYS A 133 16.39 10.60 -57.98
C LYS A 133 15.38 10.25 -56.88
N GLN A 134 14.68 9.13 -57.00
CA GLN A 134 13.75 8.64 -55.98
C GLN A 134 14.51 8.24 -54.70
N ASP A 135 15.65 7.56 -54.82
CA ASP A 135 16.49 7.21 -53.66
C ASP A 135 16.98 8.46 -52.92
N LEU A 136 17.40 9.50 -53.68
CA LEU A 136 17.81 10.78 -53.10
C LEU A 136 16.66 11.48 -52.35
N ILE A 137 15.46 11.54 -52.96
CA ILE A 137 14.28 12.13 -52.30
C ILE A 137 13.93 11.36 -51.03
N GLN A 138 14.00 10.02 -51.06
CA GLN A 138 13.72 9.19 -49.90
C GLN A 138 14.71 9.46 -48.77
N ALA A 139 16.01 9.61 -49.08
CA ALA A 139 17.02 9.94 -48.09
C ALA A 139 16.81 11.34 -47.48
N GLU A 140 16.45 12.34 -48.29
CA GLU A 140 16.09 13.70 -47.82
C GLU A 140 14.85 13.69 -46.90
N MET A 141 13.83 12.89 -47.25
CA MET A 141 12.66 12.68 -46.40
C MET A 141 13.03 12.00 -45.08
N SER A 142 13.94 11.03 -45.12
CA SER A 142 14.43 10.33 -43.94
C SER A 142 15.10 11.29 -42.94
N VAL A 143 15.97 12.19 -43.42
CA VAL A 143 16.58 13.25 -42.59
C VAL A 143 15.50 14.16 -42.01
N SER A 144 14.50 14.55 -42.81
CA SER A 144 13.41 15.41 -42.35
C SER A 144 12.58 14.75 -41.24
N ASN A 145 12.29 13.45 -41.37
CA ASN A 145 11.58 12.67 -40.37
C ASN A 145 12.40 12.51 -39.08
N ALA A 146 13.71 12.25 -39.20
CA ALA A 146 14.61 12.16 -38.05
C ALA A 146 14.68 13.50 -37.27
N LYS A 147 14.76 14.64 -37.99
CA LYS A 147 14.71 15.99 -37.39
C LYS A 147 13.39 16.24 -36.66
N PHE A 148 12.27 15.86 -37.28
CA PHE A 148 10.95 16.02 -36.66
C PHE A 148 10.81 15.16 -35.40
N SER A 149 11.25 13.89 -35.45
CA SER A 149 11.24 12.97 -34.30
C SER A 149 12.09 13.52 -33.14
N LEU A 150 13.29 14.01 -33.43
CA LEU A 150 14.18 14.63 -32.45
C LEU A 150 13.52 15.86 -31.80
N GLU A 151 12.97 16.77 -32.58
CA GLU A 151 12.32 17.98 -32.05
C GLU A 151 11.08 17.64 -31.21
N SER A 152 10.27 16.68 -31.66
CA SER A 152 9.13 16.17 -30.89
C SER A 152 9.56 15.59 -29.55
N THR A 153 10.64 14.80 -29.53
CA THR A 153 11.17 14.19 -28.30
C THR A 153 11.73 15.26 -27.36
N LYS A 154 12.46 16.25 -27.88
CA LYS A 154 12.93 17.41 -27.12
C LYS A 154 11.78 18.22 -26.52
N GLN A 155 10.68 18.38 -27.25
CA GLN A 155 9.50 19.05 -26.73
C GLN A 155 8.81 18.24 -25.63
N SER A 156 8.72 16.91 -25.75
CA SER A 156 8.23 16.03 -24.67
C SER A 156 9.11 16.12 -23.42
N LEU A 157 10.44 16.06 -23.58
CA LEU A 157 11.39 16.21 -22.48
C LEU A 157 11.23 17.57 -21.79
N LYS A 158 11.06 18.64 -22.57
CA LYS A 158 10.83 19.99 -22.05
C LYS A 158 9.52 20.11 -21.27
N SER A 159 8.43 19.48 -21.75
CA SER A 159 7.17 19.45 -21.02
C SER A 159 7.31 18.72 -19.68
N LEU A 160 7.98 17.57 -19.67
CA LEU A 160 8.23 16.81 -18.44
C LEU A 160 9.14 17.58 -17.47
N LYS A 161 10.13 18.31 -17.99
CA LYS A 161 10.97 19.21 -17.19
C LYS A 161 10.15 20.30 -16.49
N TYR A 162 9.12 20.84 -17.15
CA TYR A 162 8.22 21.82 -16.51
C TYR A 162 7.38 21.22 -15.40
N GLU A 163 6.98 19.96 -15.53
CA GLU A 163 6.29 19.22 -14.47
C GLU A 163 7.23 18.97 -13.28
N LEU A 164 8.45 18.49 -13.53
CA LEU A 164 9.47 18.30 -12.50
C LEU A 164 9.83 19.60 -11.78
N ASN A 165 10.03 20.70 -12.51
CA ASN A 165 10.29 22.00 -11.89
C ASN A 165 9.15 22.46 -10.98
N GLN A 166 7.88 22.20 -11.33
CA GLN A 166 6.76 22.48 -10.43
C GLN A 166 6.79 21.62 -9.18
N MET A 167 7.10 20.32 -9.31
CA MET A 167 7.18 19.42 -8.15
C MET A 167 8.34 19.76 -7.22
N LEU A 168 9.45 20.26 -7.78
CA LEU A 168 10.63 20.69 -7.03
C LEU A 168 10.53 22.14 -6.49
N ASP A 169 9.36 22.78 -6.65
CA ASP A 169 9.13 24.20 -6.31
C ASP A 169 10.20 25.14 -6.92
N GLN A 170 10.56 24.87 -8.16
CA GLN A 170 11.49 25.68 -8.95
C GLN A 170 10.75 26.49 -10.02
N ASP A 171 11.36 27.58 -10.50
CA ASP A 171 10.85 28.26 -11.69
C ASP A 171 10.75 27.28 -12.86
N LEU A 172 9.66 27.35 -13.62
CA LEU A 172 9.37 26.44 -14.73
C LEU A 172 10.53 26.28 -15.71
N LYS A 173 11.35 27.33 -15.91
CA LYS A 173 12.46 27.33 -16.87
C LYS A 173 13.81 27.02 -16.24
N THR A 174 13.85 26.65 -14.95
CA THR A 174 15.07 26.24 -14.28
C THR A 174 15.73 25.09 -15.03
N THR A 175 17.05 25.20 -15.21
CA THR A 175 17.82 24.12 -15.82
C THR A 175 18.08 23.05 -14.77
N LEU A 176 17.31 21.97 -14.83
CA LEU A 176 17.62 20.71 -14.15
C LEU A 176 18.79 20.01 -14.83
N ASN A 177 19.76 19.60 -14.03
CA ASN A 177 20.80 18.62 -14.36
C ASN A 177 20.66 17.50 -13.34
N ILE A 178 20.01 16.42 -13.75
CA ILE A 178 19.94 15.20 -12.95
C ILE A 178 21.13 14.37 -13.43
N ASN A 179 21.91 13.80 -12.51
CA ASN A 179 23.02 12.94 -12.91
C ASN A 179 22.48 11.80 -13.78
N GLU A 180 23.28 11.38 -14.76
CA GLU A 180 22.90 10.29 -15.67
C GLU A 180 22.53 9.03 -14.88
N LEU A 181 21.72 8.15 -15.48
CA LEU A 181 21.49 6.83 -14.92
C LEU A 181 22.84 6.15 -14.68
N ASP A 182 23.12 5.83 -13.42
CA ASP A 182 24.16 4.86 -13.09
C ASP A 182 23.85 3.54 -13.82
N GLU A 183 24.90 2.77 -14.11
CA GLU A 183 24.75 1.47 -14.76
C GLU A 183 23.77 0.60 -13.96
N ILE A 184 22.66 0.21 -14.62
CA ILE A 184 21.54 -0.46 -13.97
C ILE A 184 22.00 -1.83 -13.47
N THR A 185 22.34 -1.87 -12.19
CA THR A 185 22.87 -3.06 -11.55
C THR A 185 21.72 -4.02 -11.27
N ARG A 186 21.72 -5.13 -12.02
CA ARG A 186 20.72 -6.20 -11.88
C ARG A 186 20.91 -6.95 -10.57
N LEU A 187 19.83 -7.07 -9.81
CA LEU A 187 19.73 -7.92 -8.64
C LEU A 187 19.97 -9.40 -9.01
N LYS A 188 20.62 -10.14 -8.14
CA LYS A 188 20.76 -11.60 -8.26
C LYS A 188 19.47 -12.26 -7.80
N SER A 189 19.17 -13.45 -8.33
CA SER A 189 17.97 -14.22 -7.94
C SER A 189 17.89 -14.56 -6.44
N SER A 190 19.02 -14.55 -5.73
CA SER A 190 19.03 -14.70 -4.27
C SER A 190 18.53 -13.46 -3.51
N GLU A 191 18.53 -12.28 -4.14
CA GLU A 191 18.13 -11.01 -3.55
C GLU A 191 16.62 -10.78 -3.64
N TYR A 192 15.95 -11.36 -4.65
CA TYR A 192 14.49 -11.32 -4.83
C TYR A 192 13.81 -12.70 -4.58
N ASN A 193 14.34 -13.51 -3.66
CA ASN A 193 13.74 -14.82 -3.35
C ASN A 193 12.38 -14.66 -2.65
N ALA A 194 11.30 -15.05 -3.34
CA ALA A 194 9.92 -14.85 -2.90
C ALA A 194 9.64 -15.38 -1.49
N GLU A 195 9.97 -16.65 -1.20
CA GLU A 195 9.73 -17.28 0.11
C GLU A 195 10.39 -16.48 1.25
N LYS A 196 11.67 -16.16 1.10
CA LYS A 196 12.41 -15.40 2.11
C LYS A 196 11.82 -14.00 2.33
N ILE A 197 11.41 -13.34 1.26
CA ILE A 197 10.82 -12.00 1.34
C ILE A 197 9.46 -12.08 2.00
N ALA A 198 8.59 -13.00 1.56
CA ALA A 198 7.28 -13.22 2.15
C ALA A 198 7.39 -13.45 3.67
N ASP A 199 8.29 -14.32 4.12
CA ASP A 199 8.54 -14.56 5.55
C ASP A 199 8.96 -13.27 6.29
N GLN A 200 9.85 -12.47 5.69
CA GLN A 200 10.28 -11.20 6.26
C GLN A 200 9.14 -10.19 6.35
N MET A 201 8.33 -10.08 5.30
CA MET A 201 7.22 -9.13 5.25
C MET A 201 6.12 -9.52 6.25
N LYS A 202 5.75 -10.81 6.31
CA LYS A 202 4.79 -11.32 7.30
C LYS A 202 5.24 -11.12 8.75
N LEU A 203 6.56 -11.08 9.00
CA LEU A 203 7.09 -10.89 10.35
C LEU A 203 7.01 -9.43 10.82
N GLY A 204 7.37 -8.47 9.97
CA GLY A 204 7.60 -7.09 10.45
C GLY A 204 7.46 -6.00 9.41
N HIS A 205 6.69 -6.22 8.34
CA HIS A 205 6.36 -5.15 7.41
C HIS A 205 5.53 -4.07 8.12
N GLU A 206 5.83 -2.80 7.83
CA GLU A 206 5.22 -1.65 8.50
C GLU A 206 3.70 -1.63 8.32
N SER A 207 3.17 -2.09 7.18
CA SER A 207 1.71 -2.15 7.00
C SER A 207 0.97 -3.10 7.94
N LEU A 208 1.68 -3.95 8.68
CA LEU A 208 1.09 -4.82 9.70
C LEU A 208 1.03 -4.14 11.08
N SER A 209 1.75 -3.03 11.29
CA SER A 209 1.85 -2.36 12.60
C SER A 209 0.49 -1.87 13.06
N TYR A 210 -0.27 -1.21 12.17
CA TYR A 210 -1.64 -0.76 12.42
C TYR A 210 -2.56 -1.90 12.89
N TYR A 211 -2.63 -3.01 12.15
CA TYR A 211 -3.55 -4.10 12.50
C TYR A 211 -3.19 -4.78 13.82
N ARG A 212 -1.89 -4.95 14.10
CA ARG A 212 -1.42 -5.48 15.38
C ARG A 212 -1.78 -4.55 16.53
N PHE A 213 -1.56 -3.25 16.34
CA PHE A 213 -1.93 -2.24 17.33
C PHE A 213 -3.43 -2.28 17.62
N VAL A 214 -4.28 -2.31 16.58
CA VAL A 214 -5.74 -2.43 16.73
C VAL A 214 -6.12 -3.65 17.57
N MET A 215 -5.54 -4.81 17.29
CA MET A 215 -5.80 -6.03 18.05
C MET A 215 -5.37 -5.91 19.52
N ASP A 216 -4.17 -5.40 19.76
CA ASP A 216 -3.61 -5.22 21.11
C ASP A 216 -4.47 -4.24 21.92
N THR A 217 -4.91 -3.13 21.32
CA THR A 217 -5.80 -2.17 21.99
C THR A 217 -7.18 -2.74 22.28
N TYR A 218 -7.76 -3.54 21.37
CA TYR A 218 -9.02 -4.21 21.67
C TYR A 218 -8.89 -5.25 22.78
N GLU A 219 -7.75 -5.95 22.88
CA GLU A 219 -7.45 -6.81 24.03
C GLU A 219 -7.41 -6.00 25.33
N GLU A 220 -6.74 -4.84 25.32
CA GLU A 220 -6.67 -3.94 26.48
C GLU A 220 -8.05 -3.46 26.92
N ILE A 221 -8.91 -3.02 25.99
CA ILE A 221 -10.29 -2.62 26.30
C ILE A 221 -11.09 -3.80 26.89
N ILE A 222 -10.91 -5.01 26.37
CA ILE A 222 -11.56 -6.22 26.92
C ILE A 222 -11.11 -6.43 28.38
N GLU A 223 -9.80 -6.42 28.64
CA GLU A 223 -9.25 -6.62 29.99
C GLU A 223 -9.73 -5.53 30.98
N GLU A 224 -9.73 -4.27 30.57
CA GLU A 224 -10.17 -3.16 31.41
C GLU A 224 -11.69 -3.14 31.65
N SER A 225 -12.47 -3.68 30.71
CA SER A 225 -13.93 -3.77 30.84
C SER A 225 -14.38 -4.74 31.95
N GLU A 226 -13.50 -5.61 32.45
CA GLU A 226 -13.85 -6.57 33.51
C GLU A 226 -14.17 -5.91 34.86
N ASP A 227 -13.63 -4.71 35.16
CA ASP A 227 -13.88 -3.98 36.41
C ASP A 227 -14.15 -2.50 36.17
N LEU A 228 -15.22 -2.21 35.43
CA LEU A 228 -15.67 -0.85 35.20
C LEU A 228 -15.97 -0.12 36.51
N THR A 229 -15.65 1.17 36.56
CA THR A 229 -15.94 2.03 37.71
C THR A 229 -16.91 3.16 37.37
N GLY A 230 -17.54 3.74 38.40
CA GLY A 230 -18.48 4.85 38.25
C GLY A 230 -19.93 4.41 38.02
N TYR A 231 -20.78 5.40 37.70
CA TYR A 231 -22.23 5.23 37.63
C TYR A 231 -22.82 5.39 36.22
N GLY A 232 -21.98 5.45 35.19
CA GLY A 232 -22.38 5.62 33.79
C GLY A 232 -23.39 6.77 33.61
N SER A 233 -24.53 6.45 33.00
CA SER A 233 -25.60 7.42 32.70
C SER A 233 -26.21 8.09 33.94
N TYR A 234 -26.08 7.48 35.12
CA TYR A 234 -26.61 8.00 36.39
C TYR A 234 -25.64 8.93 37.13
N ALA A 235 -24.38 9.04 36.70
CA ALA A 235 -23.35 9.80 37.40
C ALA A 235 -23.76 11.27 37.66
N GLY A 236 -24.30 11.95 36.65
CA GLY A 236 -24.76 13.33 36.79
C GLY A 236 -25.94 13.49 37.75
N LEU A 237 -26.89 12.55 37.73
CA LEU A 237 -28.06 12.58 38.62
C LEU A 237 -27.67 12.29 40.07
N ILE A 238 -26.85 11.26 40.29
CA ILE A 238 -26.32 10.92 41.61
C ILE A 238 -25.52 12.10 42.17
N GLY A 239 -24.62 12.70 41.38
CA GLY A 239 -23.86 13.88 41.80
C GLY A 239 -24.74 15.08 42.16
N SER A 240 -25.84 15.30 41.44
CA SER A 240 -26.82 16.34 41.78
C SER A 240 -27.52 16.07 43.10
N LEU A 241 -27.94 14.82 43.34
CA LEU A 241 -28.57 14.41 44.60
C LEU A 241 -27.60 14.49 45.78
N GLU A 242 -26.33 14.11 45.58
CA GLU A 242 -25.27 14.22 46.58
C GLU A 242 -25.02 15.69 46.97
N ALA A 243 -25.07 16.61 46.00
CA ALA A 243 -25.00 18.05 46.26
C ALA A 243 -26.20 18.56 47.05
N GLU A 244 -27.42 18.11 46.72
CA GLU A 244 -28.64 18.44 47.49
C GLU A 244 -28.57 17.92 48.93
N VAL A 245 -28.11 16.67 49.13
CA VAL A 245 -27.90 16.07 50.46
C VAL A 245 -26.88 16.89 51.27
N SER A 246 -25.80 17.33 50.63
CA SER A 246 -24.77 18.15 51.26
C SER A 246 -25.31 19.52 51.69
N ALA A 247 -26.11 20.17 50.84
CA ALA A 247 -26.76 21.44 51.18
C ALA A 247 -27.79 21.31 52.32
N LEU A 248 -28.58 20.23 52.31
CA LEU A 248 -29.51 19.93 53.41
C LEU A 248 -28.77 19.65 54.71
N GLN A 249 -27.64 18.94 54.65
CA GLN A 249 -26.78 18.70 55.82
C GLN A 249 -26.23 20.03 56.37
N GLU A 250 -25.74 20.92 55.51
CA GLU A 250 -25.26 22.24 55.93
C GLU A 250 -26.38 23.10 56.56
N ALA A 251 -27.59 23.03 56.03
CA ALA A 251 -28.76 23.73 56.59
C ALA A 251 -29.19 23.17 57.95
N ILE A 252 -29.04 21.86 58.18
CA ILE A 252 -29.28 21.21 59.48
C ILE A 252 -28.21 21.63 60.48
N ASP A 253 -26.93 21.58 60.08
CA ASP A 253 -25.80 21.85 60.97
C ASP A 253 -25.72 23.33 61.39
N ASN A 254 -26.12 24.24 60.50
CA ASN A 254 -26.11 25.69 60.72
C ASN A 254 -27.51 26.27 61.02
N TYR A 255 -28.45 25.44 61.47
CA TYR A 255 -29.81 25.91 61.73
C TYR A 255 -29.82 27.03 62.81
N PRO A 256 -30.47 28.18 62.55
CA PRO A 256 -30.39 29.35 63.43
C PRO A 256 -31.34 29.24 64.62
N TYR A 257 -30.97 28.42 65.61
CA TYR A 257 -31.73 28.31 66.85
C TYR A 257 -31.70 29.58 67.70
N ASP A 258 -32.85 29.97 68.25
CA ASP A 258 -32.95 31.06 69.23
C ASP A 258 -32.25 30.69 70.57
N ASP A 259 -32.41 29.44 71.04
CA ASP A 259 -31.64 28.82 72.12
C ASP A 259 -31.25 27.37 71.75
N PRO A 260 -30.00 27.11 71.34
CA PRO A 260 -29.54 25.78 70.92
C PRO A 260 -29.69 24.68 71.99
N VAL A 261 -29.77 25.05 73.27
CA VAL A 261 -29.89 24.10 74.39
C VAL A 261 -31.35 23.76 74.67
N ASN A 262 -32.30 24.59 74.24
CA ASN A 262 -33.73 24.39 74.43
C ASN A 262 -34.55 24.91 73.23
N PRO A 263 -34.47 24.23 72.07
CA PRO A 263 -35.19 24.64 70.87
C PRO A 263 -36.71 24.60 71.07
N THR A 264 -37.41 25.52 70.42
CA THR A 264 -38.88 25.52 70.41
C THR A 264 -39.41 24.29 69.63
N PRO A 265 -40.67 23.90 69.86
CA PRO A 265 -41.30 22.83 69.08
C PRO A 265 -41.30 23.12 67.58
N GLU A 266 -41.48 24.39 67.18
CA GLU A 266 -41.46 24.81 65.77
C GLU A 266 -40.06 24.69 65.14
N GLU A 267 -39.00 25.09 65.84
CA GLU A 267 -37.61 24.92 65.38
C GLU A 267 -37.20 23.44 65.31
N THR A 268 -37.71 22.62 66.24
CA THR A 268 -37.48 21.16 66.25
C THR A 268 -38.16 20.50 65.05
N GLU A 269 -39.42 20.86 64.79
CA GLU A 269 -40.19 20.37 63.63
C GLU A 269 -39.52 20.76 62.31
N ALA A 270 -39.06 22.00 62.17
CA ALA A 270 -38.36 22.46 60.97
C ALA A 270 -37.06 21.71 60.69
N VAL A 271 -36.26 21.41 61.71
CA VAL A 271 -35.03 20.61 61.53
C VAL A 271 -35.33 19.14 61.25
N ASP A 272 -36.37 18.57 61.85
CA ASP A 272 -36.80 17.20 61.57
C ASP A 272 -37.40 17.06 60.16
N GLU A 273 -38.04 18.09 59.62
CA GLU A 273 -38.43 18.16 58.21
C GLU A 273 -37.20 18.15 57.28
N LEU A 274 -36.16 18.95 57.58
CA LEU A 274 -34.91 18.96 56.80
C LEU A 274 -34.22 17.59 56.83
N LYS A 275 -34.16 16.94 58.00
CA LYS A 275 -33.62 15.56 58.12
C LYS A 275 -34.43 14.55 57.32
N THR A 276 -35.75 14.71 57.29
CA THR A 276 -36.65 13.85 56.51
C THR A 276 -36.40 14.03 55.02
N GLN A 277 -36.28 15.26 54.53
CA GLN A 277 -35.93 15.56 53.14
C GLN A 277 -34.55 14.99 52.78
N LYS A 278 -33.55 15.16 53.65
CA LYS A 278 -32.21 14.59 53.45
C LYS A 278 -32.26 13.07 53.33
N SER A 279 -32.96 12.40 54.25
CA SER A 279 -33.11 10.94 54.25
C SER A 279 -33.82 10.44 52.99
N ALA A 280 -34.82 11.19 52.48
CA ALA A 280 -35.49 10.86 51.23
C ALA A 280 -34.52 10.91 50.03
N LYS A 281 -33.66 11.94 49.99
CA LYS A 281 -32.62 12.08 48.95
C LYS A 281 -31.53 11.02 49.04
N GLU A 282 -31.10 10.66 50.24
CA GLU A 282 -30.16 9.54 50.45
C GLU A 282 -30.75 8.20 49.95
N ASN A 283 -32.06 7.98 50.13
CA ASN A 283 -32.75 6.81 49.56
C ASN A 283 -32.82 6.87 48.03
N GLU A 284 -33.06 8.04 47.42
CA GLU A 284 -33.00 8.23 45.96
C GLU A 284 -31.60 7.92 45.42
N ILE A 285 -30.54 8.39 46.08
CA ILE A 285 -29.15 8.06 45.72
C ILE A 285 -28.93 6.55 45.73
N SER A 286 -29.30 5.87 46.83
CA SER A 286 -29.14 4.42 46.93
C SER A 286 -29.91 3.67 45.83
N TYR A 287 -31.11 4.14 45.48
CA TYR A 287 -31.89 3.59 44.37
C TYR A 287 -31.14 3.71 43.03
N TYR A 288 -30.63 4.89 42.69
CA TYR A 288 -29.88 5.09 41.44
C TYR A 288 -28.53 4.39 41.42
N GLN A 289 -27.83 4.28 42.55
CA GLN A 289 -26.61 3.47 42.66
C GLN A 289 -26.86 1.99 42.34
N ASN A 290 -27.99 1.43 42.80
CA ASN A 290 -28.35 0.05 42.48
C ASN A 290 -28.66 -0.15 40.99
N LEU A 291 -29.34 0.83 40.35
CA LEU A 291 -29.57 0.80 38.90
C LEU A 291 -28.26 0.91 38.13
N ALA A 292 -27.39 1.85 38.51
CA ALA A 292 -26.09 2.05 37.91
C ALA A 292 -25.22 0.79 38.01
N ASN A 293 -25.21 0.09 39.15
CA ASN A 293 -24.48 -1.17 39.31
C ASN A 293 -25.02 -2.29 38.41
N ASN A 294 -26.32 -2.32 38.12
CA ASN A 294 -26.91 -3.30 37.20
C ASN A 294 -26.52 -2.99 35.76
N ASP A 295 -26.62 -1.72 35.35
CA ASP A 295 -26.21 -1.28 34.02
C ASP A 295 -24.71 -1.44 33.81
N ARG A 296 -23.89 -1.22 34.83
CA ARG A 296 -22.45 -1.45 34.81
C ARG A 296 -22.13 -2.92 34.53
N ARG A 297 -22.77 -3.88 35.22
CA ARG A 297 -22.56 -5.31 34.95
C ARG A 297 -22.93 -5.73 33.54
N LYS A 298 -24.01 -5.16 33.00
CA LYS A 298 -24.37 -5.40 31.60
C LYS A 298 -23.35 -4.78 30.66
N ALA A 299 -22.86 -3.58 30.98
CA ALA A 299 -21.82 -2.92 30.21
C ALA A 299 -20.54 -3.75 30.20
N GLU A 300 -20.09 -4.28 31.35
CA GLU A 300 -18.95 -5.19 31.46
C GLU A 300 -19.10 -6.35 30.45
N ASP A 301 -20.23 -7.07 30.45
CA ASP A 301 -20.50 -8.17 29.51
C ASP A 301 -20.59 -7.72 28.03
N ASP A 302 -21.36 -6.64 27.76
CA ASP A 302 -21.65 -6.17 26.40
C ASP A 302 -20.41 -5.58 25.70
N ILE A 303 -19.52 -4.93 26.46
CA ILE A 303 -18.28 -4.31 25.96
C ILE A 303 -17.29 -5.42 25.60
N GLN A 304 -17.13 -6.40 26.47
CA GLN A 304 -16.31 -7.57 26.20
C GLN A 304 -16.77 -8.28 24.93
N GLU A 305 -18.07 -8.63 24.82
CA GLU A 305 -18.59 -9.33 23.64
C GLU A 305 -18.38 -8.52 22.35
N TYR A 306 -18.54 -7.20 22.41
CA TYR A 306 -18.34 -6.31 21.27
C TYR A 306 -16.88 -6.26 20.82
N TYR A 307 -15.94 -5.98 21.74
CA TYR A 307 -14.53 -5.85 21.37
C TYR A 307 -13.85 -7.18 21.10
N GLU A 308 -14.33 -8.31 21.66
CA GLU A 308 -13.91 -9.65 21.22
C GLU A 308 -14.23 -9.85 19.73
N GLN A 309 -15.42 -9.45 19.30
CA GLN A 309 -15.79 -9.52 17.89
C GLN A 309 -14.95 -8.58 17.01
N GLU A 310 -14.74 -7.33 17.43
CA GLU A 310 -13.93 -6.38 16.65
C GLU A 310 -12.46 -6.83 16.56
N LYS A 311 -11.92 -7.46 17.61
CA LYS A 311 -10.60 -8.09 17.59
C LYS A 311 -10.53 -9.27 16.63
N ASP A 312 -11.54 -10.13 16.59
CA ASP A 312 -11.60 -11.23 15.62
C ASP A 312 -11.61 -10.70 14.17
N LYS A 313 -12.34 -9.61 13.89
CA LYS A 313 -12.31 -8.95 12.58
C LYS A 313 -10.93 -8.38 12.26
N ALA A 314 -10.30 -7.68 13.21
CA ALA A 314 -8.96 -7.13 13.04
C ALA A 314 -7.92 -8.22 12.80
N GLN A 315 -8.08 -9.40 13.42
CA GLN A 315 -7.23 -10.56 13.17
C GLN A 315 -7.37 -11.09 11.74
N LEU A 316 -8.60 -11.15 11.22
CA LEU A 316 -8.84 -11.52 9.82
C LEU A 316 -8.26 -10.48 8.85
N ASP A 317 -8.39 -9.19 9.16
CA ASP A 317 -7.77 -8.11 8.38
C ASP A 317 -6.23 -8.23 8.37
N LEU A 318 -5.63 -8.54 9.53
CA LEU A 318 -4.19 -8.80 9.64
C LEU A 318 -3.77 -9.98 8.75
N PHE A 319 -4.54 -11.08 8.77
CA PHE A 319 -4.29 -12.25 7.94
C PHE A 319 -4.36 -11.93 6.44
N ASP A 320 -5.40 -11.21 6.01
CA ASP A 320 -5.56 -10.77 4.62
C ASP A 320 -4.37 -9.90 4.18
N GLN A 321 -3.93 -8.99 5.04
CA GLN A 321 -2.79 -8.13 4.77
C GLN A 321 -1.48 -8.93 4.66
N MET A 322 -1.28 -9.96 5.49
CA MET A 322 -0.13 -10.87 5.41
C MET A 322 -0.12 -11.67 4.11
N ASP A 323 -1.28 -12.14 3.64
CA ASP A 323 -1.40 -12.87 2.38
C ASP A 323 -1.20 -11.96 1.17
N LEU A 324 -1.64 -10.70 1.25
CA LEU A 324 -1.34 -9.69 0.24
C LEU A 324 0.17 -9.41 0.13
N LEU A 325 0.87 -9.32 1.28
CA LEU A 325 2.34 -9.16 1.31
C LEU A 325 3.05 -10.36 0.69
N GLU A 326 2.61 -11.58 0.98
CA GLU A 326 3.14 -12.78 0.35
C GLU A 326 2.94 -12.74 -1.16
N LEU A 327 1.71 -12.50 -1.61
CA LEU A 327 1.39 -12.42 -3.03
C LEU A 327 2.29 -11.39 -3.74
N LYS A 328 2.46 -10.21 -3.15
CA LYS A 328 3.29 -9.15 -3.73
C LYS A 328 4.77 -9.55 -3.78
N ALA A 329 5.29 -10.26 -2.77
CA ALA A 329 6.65 -10.80 -2.81
C ALA A 329 6.87 -11.80 -3.96
N TYR A 330 5.90 -12.68 -4.23
CA TYR A 330 5.95 -13.59 -5.38
C TYR A 330 5.84 -12.84 -6.71
N GLN A 331 4.95 -11.83 -6.80
CA GLN A 331 4.82 -11.00 -7.99
C GLN A 331 6.13 -10.29 -8.33
N PHE A 332 6.80 -9.67 -7.35
CA PHE A 332 8.10 -9.04 -7.57
C PHE A 332 9.15 -10.03 -8.07
N ALA A 333 9.21 -11.23 -7.49
CA ALA A 333 10.14 -12.26 -7.93
C ALA A 333 9.91 -12.64 -9.40
N ASP A 334 8.67 -12.88 -9.80
CA ASP A 334 8.28 -13.18 -11.18
C ASP A 334 8.60 -12.01 -12.12
N GLU A 335 8.29 -10.77 -11.72
CA GLU A 335 8.56 -9.56 -12.49
C GLU A 335 10.06 -9.35 -12.71
N PHE A 336 10.90 -9.62 -11.70
CA PHE A 336 12.34 -9.60 -11.87
C PHE A 336 12.79 -10.69 -12.83
N GLU A 337 12.33 -11.93 -12.70
CA GLU A 337 12.71 -13.02 -13.62
C GLU A 337 12.37 -12.69 -15.08
N VAL A 338 11.15 -12.22 -15.32
CA VAL A 338 10.68 -11.79 -16.64
C VAL A 338 11.51 -10.62 -17.16
N SER A 339 11.80 -9.64 -16.32
CA SER A 339 12.58 -8.47 -16.71
C SER A 339 14.03 -8.83 -17.07
N HIS A 340 14.66 -9.77 -16.34
CA HIS A 340 15.98 -10.29 -16.72
C HIS A 340 15.96 -10.95 -18.10
N LEU A 341 14.95 -11.78 -18.38
CA LEU A 341 14.80 -12.44 -19.67
C LEU A 341 14.57 -11.43 -20.80
N LYS A 342 13.72 -10.42 -20.56
CA LYS A 342 13.41 -9.33 -21.48
C LYS A 342 14.69 -8.55 -21.82
N LEU A 343 15.43 -8.11 -20.81
CA LEU A 343 16.69 -7.38 -20.98
C LEU A 343 17.71 -8.18 -21.80
N ASN A 344 17.98 -9.43 -21.43
CA ASN A 344 18.92 -10.29 -22.17
C ASN A 344 18.53 -10.43 -23.65
N THR A 345 17.23 -10.60 -23.91
CA THR A 345 16.70 -10.73 -25.28
C THR A 345 16.86 -9.44 -26.08
N LEU A 346 16.58 -8.30 -25.46
CA LEU A 346 16.68 -6.99 -26.11
C LEU A 346 18.14 -6.58 -26.36
N GLU A 347 19.05 -6.87 -25.43
CA GLU A 347 20.50 -6.69 -25.62
C GLU A 347 21.02 -7.47 -26.83
N ASP A 348 20.62 -8.73 -26.95
CA ASP A 348 20.98 -9.57 -28.10
C ASP A 348 20.31 -9.08 -29.39
N ASN A 349 19.09 -8.55 -29.32
CA ASN A 349 18.40 -7.97 -30.47
C ASN A 349 19.15 -6.72 -30.96
N VAL A 350 19.54 -5.80 -30.07
CA VAL A 350 20.33 -4.61 -30.42
C VAL A 350 21.61 -5.01 -31.16
N LYS A 351 22.39 -5.94 -30.60
CA LYS A 351 23.62 -6.45 -31.24
C LYS A 351 23.35 -6.97 -32.65
N LYS A 352 22.32 -7.80 -32.82
CA LYS A 352 21.94 -8.37 -34.13
C LYS A 352 21.49 -7.30 -35.13
N GLN A 353 20.71 -6.30 -34.70
CA GLN A 353 20.28 -5.22 -35.57
C GLN A 353 21.47 -4.35 -36.01
N GLU A 354 22.41 -4.06 -35.10
CA GLU A 354 23.61 -3.29 -35.43
C GLU A 354 24.50 -4.03 -36.44
N GLU A 355 24.70 -5.34 -36.27
CA GLU A 355 25.42 -6.18 -37.24
C GLU A 355 24.69 -6.23 -38.59
N LEU A 356 23.36 -6.38 -38.58
CA LEU A 356 22.55 -6.35 -39.78
C LEU A 356 22.70 -5.02 -40.53
N TYR A 357 22.64 -3.89 -39.82
CA TYR A 357 22.80 -2.58 -40.43
C TYR A 357 24.18 -2.39 -41.06
N LYS A 358 25.25 -2.82 -40.38
CA LYS A 358 26.62 -2.81 -40.95
C LYS A 358 26.69 -3.63 -42.24
N MET A 359 26.05 -4.80 -42.28
CA MET A 359 25.98 -5.62 -43.50
C MET A 359 25.16 -4.96 -44.60
N MET A 360 24.06 -4.28 -44.27
CA MET A 360 23.24 -3.55 -45.23
C MET A 360 24.00 -2.34 -45.81
N GLN A 361 24.78 -1.63 -45.01
CA GLN A 361 25.66 -0.56 -45.49
C GLN A 361 26.61 -1.08 -46.57
N LEU A 362 27.31 -2.19 -46.33
CA LEU A 362 28.21 -2.78 -47.33
C LEU A 362 27.50 -3.17 -48.63
N ARG A 363 26.33 -3.81 -48.52
CA ARG A 363 25.54 -4.20 -49.69
C ARG A 363 24.99 -3.01 -50.46
N PHE A 364 24.66 -1.92 -49.76
CA PHE A 364 24.23 -0.68 -50.38
C PHE A 364 25.39 0.00 -51.13
N ASP A 365 26.58 -0.01 -50.53
CA ASP A 365 27.79 0.51 -51.13
C ASP A 365 28.14 -0.24 -52.43
N GLU A 366 27.96 -1.55 -52.45
CA GLU A 366 28.13 -2.42 -53.62
C GLU A 366 26.98 -2.35 -54.65
N GLY A 367 25.88 -1.64 -54.33
CA GLY A 367 24.73 -1.46 -55.22
C GLY A 367 23.76 -2.66 -55.26
N PHE A 368 23.83 -3.56 -54.28
CA PHE A 368 22.97 -4.74 -54.19
C PHE A 368 21.60 -4.47 -53.54
N ILE A 369 21.44 -3.35 -52.82
CA ILE A 369 20.19 -2.97 -52.17
C ILE A 369 19.88 -1.49 -52.39
N THR A 370 18.65 -1.07 -52.09
CA THR A 370 18.20 0.32 -52.25
C THR A 370 18.43 1.17 -51.00
N ALA A 371 18.30 2.49 -51.12
CA ALA A 371 18.37 3.40 -49.97
C ALA A 371 17.24 3.10 -48.96
N THR A 372 16.08 2.66 -49.45
CA THR A 372 14.94 2.23 -48.61
C THR A 372 15.27 1.01 -47.76
N ASP A 373 16.02 0.04 -48.29
CA ASP A 373 16.41 -1.16 -47.54
C ASP A 373 17.41 -0.81 -46.43
N LEU A 374 18.35 0.10 -46.72
CA LEU A 374 19.29 0.63 -45.74
C LEU A 374 18.58 1.40 -44.63
N GLU A 375 17.65 2.28 -44.99
CA GLU A 375 16.82 3.06 -44.04
C GLU A 375 16.05 2.14 -43.09
N LYS A 376 15.38 1.10 -43.62
CA LYS A 376 14.63 0.14 -42.79
C LYS A 376 15.53 -0.53 -41.75
N SER A 377 16.74 -0.93 -42.15
CA SER A 377 17.68 -1.55 -41.23
C SER A 377 18.15 -0.59 -40.15
N ARG A 378 18.40 0.69 -40.49
CA ARG A 378 18.77 1.72 -39.51
C ARG A 378 17.65 1.97 -38.50
N VAL A 379 16.41 2.12 -38.98
CA VAL A 379 15.23 2.27 -38.10
C VAL A 379 15.06 1.05 -37.19
N GLY A 380 15.40 -0.15 -37.67
CA GLY A 380 15.46 -1.36 -36.86
C GLY A 380 16.43 -1.27 -35.67
N VAL A 381 17.63 -0.71 -35.89
CA VAL A 381 18.60 -0.44 -34.80
C VAL A 381 18.03 0.55 -33.80
N LEU A 382 17.50 1.69 -34.26
CA LEU A 382 16.93 2.71 -33.39
C LEU A 382 15.81 2.14 -32.52
N ASN A 383 14.87 1.40 -33.11
CA ASN A 383 13.77 0.80 -32.38
C ASN A 383 14.25 -0.21 -31.34
N ALA A 384 15.23 -1.06 -31.69
CA ALA A 384 15.79 -2.02 -30.75
C ALA A 384 16.49 -1.32 -29.57
N LYS A 385 17.25 -0.23 -29.83
CA LYS A 385 17.89 0.56 -28.77
C LYS A 385 16.86 1.23 -27.86
N VAL A 386 15.79 1.79 -28.41
CA VAL A 386 14.70 2.40 -27.62
C VAL A 386 13.95 1.35 -26.80
N GLU A 387 13.69 0.16 -27.34
CA GLU A 387 13.07 -0.95 -26.60
C GLU A 387 13.95 -1.41 -25.43
N LEU A 388 15.26 -1.55 -25.64
CA LEU A 388 16.21 -1.89 -24.58
C LEU A 388 16.23 -0.82 -23.49
N LEU A 389 16.37 0.46 -23.86
CA LEU A 389 16.33 1.59 -22.93
C LEU A 389 15.02 1.59 -22.11
N ASN A 390 13.88 1.32 -22.74
CA ASN A 390 12.62 1.24 -22.02
C ASN A 390 12.64 0.13 -20.97
N ALA A 391 13.10 -1.08 -21.33
CA ALA A 391 13.17 -2.19 -20.41
C ALA A 391 14.17 -1.97 -19.27
N GLU A 392 15.26 -1.26 -19.54
CA GLU A 392 16.27 -0.84 -18.55
C GLU A 392 15.64 0.09 -17.51
N ILE A 393 14.92 1.11 -17.96
CA ILE A 393 14.21 2.04 -17.09
C ILE A 393 13.09 1.35 -16.30
N ASP A 394 12.30 0.49 -16.95
CA ASP A 394 11.25 -0.30 -16.31
C ASP A 394 11.84 -1.16 -15.18
N TYR A 395 13.01 -1.78 -15.41
CA TYR A 395 13.72 -2.57 -14.41
C TYR A 395 14.22 -1.73 -13.23
N ALA A 396 14.76 -0.55 -13.49
CA ALA A 396 15.23 0.32 -12.42
C ALA A 396 14.06 0.81 -11.55
N LEU A 397 12.92 1.16 -12.16
CA LEU A 397 11.72 1.51 -11.41
C LEU A 397 11.17 0.34 -10.61
N LEU A 398 11.14 -0.87 -11.18
CA LEU A 398 10.75 -2.10 -10.47
C LEU A 398 11.63 -2.33 -9.23
N LYS A 399 12.93 -2.04 -9.34
CA LYS A 399 13.86 -2.14 -8.23
C LYS A 399 13.54 -1.13 -7.12
N GLU A 400 13.25 0.13 -7.46
CA GLU A 400 12.82 1.11 -6.45
C GLU A 400 11.49 0.70 -5.79
N GLU A 401 10.51 0.24 -6.58
CA GLU A 401 9.22 -0.23 -6.05
C GLU A 401 9.43 -1.38 -5.05
N PHE A 402 10.33 -2.30 -5.37
CA PHE A 402 10.68 -3.42 -4.51
C PHE A 402 11.40 -3.00 -3.22
N GLU A 403 12.28 -1.99 -3.28
CA GLU A 403 12.91 -1.45 -2.08
C GLU A 403 11.90 -0.72 -1.19
N LEU A 404 11.05 0.14 -1.78
CA LEU A 404 9.97 0.79 -1.04
C LEU A 404 9.02 -0.23 -0.42
N PHE A 405 8.70 -1.30 -1.16
CA PHE A 405 7.89 -2.39 -0.63
C PHE A 405 8.49 -3.01 0.62
N LYS A 406 9.79 -3.27 0.64
CA LYS A 406 10.45 -3.76 1.85
C LYS A 406 10.43 -2.77 3.01
N GLU A 407 10.32 -1.47 2.73
CA GLU A 407 10.29 -0.39 3.73
C GLU A 407 8.89 -0.11 4.27
N GLY A 408 7.83 -0.72 3.72
CA GLY A 408 6.46 -0.56 4.20
C GLY A 408 5.45 -0.17 3.12
N PHE A 409 5.92 0.26 1.95
CA PHE A 409 5.04 0.68 0.86
C PHE A 409 4.25 -0.48 0.28
N LEU A 410 2.93 -0.32 0.17
CA LEU A 410 2.07 -1.28 -0.51
C LEU A 410 1.35 -0.59 -1.67
N PRO A 411 1.78 -0.81 -2.94
CA PRO A 411 1.21 -0.13 -4.11
C PRO A 411 -0.22 -0.58 -4.47
#